data_AF-A0A202E6S2-F1
#
_entry.id   AF-A0A202E6S2-F1
#
_cell.length_a   1.000
_cell.length_b   1.000
_cell.length_c   1.000
_cell.angle_alpha   90.00
_cell.angle_beta   90.00
_cell.angle_gamma   90.00
#
_symmetry.space_group_name_H-M   'P 1'
#
loop_
_entity.id
_entity.type
_entity.pdbx_description
1 polymer ?
#
loop_
_entity_poly.entity_id
_entity_poly.type
_entity_poly.pdbx_seq_one_letter_code
_entity_poly.pdbx_strand_id
1 'polypeptide(L)'
;MLTRENLVILGSLALLFALLLVGLPLLEDATGLSINDYPLPAFLLFVGLAIVLPQLSLARTDAEASPRTRIRFAVIATGLFALLFTGGTYPEAALEAPLENLESLQGLVILVIGAGAFLGLVGYEFVAGFGSQSSDGDSSA
;
A
#
# COMPACT_ATOMS: atom_id res chain seq x y z
N MET A 1 -1.77 -2.18 28.75
CA MET A 1 -1.42 -3.40 27.99
C MET A 1 -1.40 -3.00 26.52
N LEU A 2 -0.23 -3.04 25.88
CA LEU A 2 -0.11 -2.73 24.46
C LEU A 2 -0.74 -3.91 23.70
N THR A 3 -1.86 -3.68 23.03
CA THR A 3 -2.51 -4.70 22.20
C THR A 3 -1.55 -5.12 21.09
N ARG A 4 -1.49 -6.42 20.76
CA ARG A 4 -0.64 -6.94 19.66
C ARG A 4 -0.85 -6.19 18.34
N GLU A 5 -2.07 -5.74 18.10
CA GLU A 5 -2.44 -4.87 16.98
C GLU A 5 -1.65 -3.55 16.97
N ASN A 6 -1.58 -2.85 18.11
CA ASN A 6 -0.77 -1.64 18.24
C ASN A 6 0.72 -1.94 18.04
N LEU A 7 1.23 -3.08 18.51
CA LEU A 7 2.63 -3.46 18.31
C LEU A 7 2.95 -3.74 16.84
N VAL A 8 2.00 -4.28 16.07
CA VAL A 8 2.16 -4.51 14.64
C VAL A 8 2.19 -3.20 13.86
N ILE A 9 1.26 -2.29 14.18
CA ILE A 9 1.26 -0.95 13.57
C ILE A 9 2.56 -0.25 13.91
N LEU A 10 2.98 -0.28 15.19
CA LEU A 10 4.26 0.26 15.63
C LEU A 10 5.44 -0.40 14.92
N GLY A 11 5.42 -1.71 14.72
CA GLY A 11 6.48 -2.47 14.06
C GLY A 11 6.58 -2.17 12.57
N SER A 12 5.45 -2.01 11.89
CA SER A 12 5.41 -1.60 10.48
C SER A 12 5.93 -0.17 10.35
N LEU A 13 5.52 0.72 11.25
CA LEU A 13 6.01 2.10 11.30
C LEU A 13 7.52 2.15 11.62
N ALA A 14 7.97 1.37 12.60
CA ALA A 14 9.37 1.29 12.99
C ALA A 14 10.24 0.72 11.85
N LEU A 15 9.76 -0.29 11.14
CA LEU A 15 10.45 -0.85 9.98
C LEU A 15 10.49 0.16 8.83
N LEU A 16 9.40 0.88 8.58
CA LEU A 16 9.37 1.99 7.63
C LEU A 16 10.40 3.06 8.00
N PHE A 17 10.43 3.52 9.26
CA PHE A 17 11.42 4.47 9.76
C PHE A 17 12.85 3.95 9.64
N ALA A 18 13.10 2.69 9.96
CA ALA A 18 14.43 2.08 9.82
C ALA A 18 14.88 2.05 8.35
N LEU A 19 13.97 1.72 7.43
CA LEU A 19 14.25 1.73 6.00
C LEU A 19 14.53 3.16 5.50
N LEU A 20 13.82 4.16 6.05
CA LEU A 20 13.95 5.56 5.65
C LEU A 20 15.20 6.23 6.19
N LEU A 21 15.53 6.00 7.47
CA LEU A 21 16.64 6.66 8.15
C LEU A 21 17.97 5.95 7.97
N VAL A 22 17.94 4.63 7.75
CA VAL A 22 19.16 3.81 7.68
C VAL A 22 19.27 3.10 6.34
N GLY A 23 18.18 2.50 5.86
CA GLY A 23 18.19 1.77 4.59
C GLY A 23 18.54 2.65 3.39
N LEU A 24 17.93 3.84 3.31
CA LEU A 24 18.12 4.78 2.21
C LEU A 24 19.56 5.30 2.09
N PRO A 25 20.14 5.90 3.15
CA PRO A 25 21.52 6.41 3.07
C PRO A 25 22.52 5.31 2.73
N LEU A 26 22.34 4.10 3.28
CA LEU A 26 23.23 2.98 2.99
C LEU A 26 23.10 2.48 1.55
N LEU A 27 21.88 2.48 0.99
CA LEU A 27 21.65 2.07 -0.38
C LEU A 27 22.23 3.07 -1.38
N GLU A 28 22.07 4.37 -1.10
CA GLU A 28 22.64 5.46 -1.91
C GLU A 28 24.17 5.44 -1.84
N ASP A 29 24.76 5.22 -0.66
CA ASP A 29 26.22 5.07 -0.50
C ASP A 29 26.77 3.83 -1.23
N ALA A 30 26.05 2.70 -1.18
CA ALA A 30 26.50 1.45 -1.78
C ALA A 30 26.33 1.40 -3.32
N THR A 31 25.30 2.06 -3.86
CA THR A 31 24.95 1.97 -5.30
C THR A 31 25.23 3.25 -6.07
N GLY A 32 25.42 4.39 -5.39
CA GLY A 32 25.51 5.70 -6.00
C GLY A 32 24.21 6.19 -6.66
N LEU A 33 23.10 5.46 -6.49
CA LEU A 33 21.80 5.81 -7.05
C LEU A 33 20.97 6.55 -6.01
N SER A 34 20.49 7.75 -6.38
CA SER A 34 19.52 8.44 -5.53
C SER A 34 18.16 7.78 -5.69
N ILE A 35 17.50 7.47 -4.57
CA ILE A 35 16.16 6.87 -4.60
C ILE A 35 15.14 7.81 -5.26
N ASN A 36 15.41 9.11 -5.22
CA ASN A 36 14.54 10.14 -5.78
C ASN A 36 14.47 10.06 -7.31
N ASP A 37 15.49 9.50 -7.96
CA ASP A 37 15.50 9.30 -9.42
C ASP A 37 14.64 8.09 -9.84
N TYR A 38 14.26 7.24 -8.89
CA TYR A 38 13.53 6.00 -9.11
C TYR A 38 12.34 5.87 -8.14
N PRO A 39 11.31 6.73 -8.26
CA PRO A 39 10.17 6.76 -7.34
C PRO A 39 9.39 5.45 -7.30
N LEU A 40 9.33 4.68 -8.38
CA LEU A 40 8.59 3.41 -8.39
C LEU A 40 9.30 2.31 -7.57
N PRO A 41 10.59 1.99 -7.79
CA PRO A 41 11.34 1.09 -6.91
C PRO A 41 11.31 1.54 -5.44
N ALA A 42 11.43 2.84 -5.19
CA ALA A 42 11.33 3.41 -3.86
C ALA A 42 9.97 3.11 -3.22
N PHE A 43 8.88 3.42 -3.93
CA PHE A 43 7.52 3.14 -3.49
C PHE A 43 7.30 1.67 -3.19
N LEU A 44 7.76 0.76 -4.05
CA LEU A 44 7.62 -0.69 -3.84
C LEU A 44 8.40 -1.18 -2.62
N LEU A 45 9.59 -0.64 -2.36
CA LEU A 45 10.34 -0.93 -1.14
C LEU A 45 9.62 -0.40 0.11
N PHE A 46 9.28 0.88 0.13
CA PHE A 46 8.69 1.49 1.32
C PHE A 46 7.29 0.98 1.61
N VAL A 47 6.42 0.99 0.61
CA VAL A 47 5.02 0.63 0.80
C VAL A 47 4.85 -0.88 0.70
N GLY A 48 5.43 -1.51 -0.33
CA GLY A 48 5.33 -2.94 -0.54
C GLY A 48 5.98 -3.74 0.60
N LEU A 49 7.25 -3.47 0.89
CA LEU A 49 7.99 -4.25 1.89
C LEU A 49 7.70 -3.82 3.33
N ALA A 50 7.61 -2.52 3.61
CA ALA A 50 7.44 -2.07 5.00
C ALA A 50 6.00 -2.09 5.51
N ILE A 51 5.02 -2.03 4.61
CA ILE A 51 3.61 -1.92 4.99
C ILE A 51 2.82 -3.13 4.49
N VAL A 52 2.73 -3.30 3.17
CA VAL A 52 1.82 -4.27 2.55
C VAL A 52 2.20 -5.70 2.96
N LEU A 53 3.47 -6.10 2.83
CA LEU A 53 3.89 -7.45 3.16
C LEU A 53 3.65 -7.85 4.63
N PRO A 54 4.04 -7.05 5.64
CA PRO A 54 3.72 -7.34 7.04
C PRO A 54 2.21 -7.47 7.29
N GLN A 55 1.40 -6.58 6.72
CA GLN A 55 -0.05 -6.57 6.95
C GLN A 55 -0.74 -7.76 6.27
N LEU A 56 -0.32 -8.16 5.07
CA LEU A 56 -0.84 -9.36 4.39
C LEU A 56 -0.39 -10.65 5.09
N SER A 57 0.86 -10.71 5.52
CA SER A 57 1.37 -11.86 6.29
C SER A 57 0.55 -12.07 7.56
N LEU A 58 0.26 -11.00 8.28
CA LEU A 58 -0.55 -11.05 9.49
C LEU A 58 -2.03 -11.33 9.21
N ALA A 59 -2.60 -10.80 8.13
CA ALA A 59 -3.95 -11.16 7.72
C ALA A 59 -4.11 -12.67 7.47
N ARG A 60 -3.03 -13.37 7.12
CA ARG A 60 -3.03 -14.83 6.91
C ARG A 60 -2.72 -15.64 8.18
N THR A 61 -1.84 -15.12 9.03
CA THR A 61 -1.25 -15.90 10.13
C THR A 61 -1.83 -15.59 11.51
N ASP A 62 -2.49 -14.45 11.68
CA ASP A 62 -3.00 -13.98 12.96
C ASP A 62 -4.53 -14.08 13.02
N ALA A 63 -5.04 -14.75 14.05
CA ALA A 63 -6.47 -14.93 14.30
C ALA A 63 -7.06 -13.89 15.26
N GLU A 64 -6.21 -13.10 15.95
CA GLU A 64 -6.67 -12.15 16.99
C GLU A 64 -7.30 -10.88 16.40
N ALA A 65 -6.85 -10.44 15.22
CA ALA A 65 -7.37 -9.26 14.53
C ALA A 65 -7.99 -9.64 13.19
N SER A 66 -9.06 -8.94 12.80
CA SER A 66 -9.77 -9.27 11.57
C SER A 66 -8.85 -9.07 10.34
N PRO A 67 -8.71 -10.09 9.46
CA PRO A 67 -7.96 -9.96 8.22
C PRO A 67 -8.45 -8.79 7.35
N ARG A 68 -9.76 -8.50 7.39
CA ARG A 68 -10.41 -7.40 6.67
C ARG A 68 -9.89 -6.03 7.12
N THR A 69 -9.69 -5.82 8.42
CA THR A 69 -9.13 -4.56 8.95
C THR A 69 -7.69 -4.35 8.46
N ARG A 70 -6.87 -5.41 8.47
CA ARG A 70 -5.47 -5.35 8.05
C ARG A 70 -5.33 -5.03 6.55
N ILE A 71 -6.16 -5.65 5.72
CA ILE A 71 -6.20 -5.39 4.27
C ILE A 71 -6.64 -3.95 4.00
N ARG A 72 -7.68 -3.46 4.69
CA ARG A 72 -8.13 -2.05 4.57
C ARG A 72 -7.00 -1.08 4.91
N PHE A 73 -6.29 -1.30 6.01
CA PHE A 73 -5.15 -0.46 6.40
C PHE A 73 -4.06 -0.47 5.32
N ALA A 74 -3.68 -1.64 4.82
CA ALA A 74 -2.68 -1.76 3.77
C ALA A 74 -3.09 -0.99 2.49
N VAL A 75 -4.35 -1.09 2.07
CA VAL A 75 -4.89 -0.39 0.89
C VAL A 75 -4.90 1.12 1.10
N ILE A 76 -5.39 1.60 2.25
CA ILE A 76 -5.43 3.03 2.57
C ILE A 76 -4.01 3.62 2.61
N ALA A 77 -3.09 2.95 3.29
CA ALA A 77 -1.70 3.37 3.34
C ALA A 77 -1.07 3.39 1.94
N THR A 78 -1.31 2.36 1.13
CA THR A 78 -0.82 2.29 -0.25
C THR A 78 -1.30 3.47 -1.09
N GLY A 79 -2.58 3.84 -1.00
CA GLY A 79 -3.13 5.00 -1.69
C GLY A 79 -2.51 6.32 -1.23
N LEU A 80 -2.37 6.52 0.09
CA LEU A 80 -1.77 7.74 0.65
C LEU A 80 -0.31 7.89 0.19
N PHE A 81 0.49 6.83 0.29
CA PHE A 81 1.88 6.89 -0.16
C PHE A 81 2.00 7.00 -1.68
N ALA A 82 1.05 6.46 -2.46
CA ALA A 82 1.06 6.65 -3.91
C ALA A 82 0.93 8.14 -4.28
N LEU A 83 0.11 8.90 -3.56
CA LEU A 83 -0.01 10.34 -3.72
C LEU A 83 1.26 11.10 -3.28
N LEU A 84 1.96 10.61 -2.25
CA LEU A 84 3.21 11.22 -1.81
C LEU A 84 4.36 10.97 -2.79
N PHE A 85 4.46 9.76 -3.35
CA PHE A 85 5.52 9.35 -4.28
C PHE A 85 5.32 9.84 -5.73
N THR A 86 4.12 10.26 -6.10
CA THR A 86 3.85 10.89 -7.41
C THR A 86 4.32 12.34 -7.50
N GLY A 87 5.00 12.83 -6.46
CA GLY A 87 5.92 13.97 -6.57
C GLY A 87 5.25 15.34 -6.70
N GLY A 88 4.15 15.63 -6.00
CA GLY A 88 3.53 16.97 -5.97
C GLY A 88 2.97 17.47 -7.31
N THR A 89 3.29 16.81 -8.42
CA THR A 89 2.61 16.90 -9.70
C THR A 89 1.17 16.51 -9.47
N TYR A 90 0.28 17.49 -9.60
CA TYR A 90 -1.15 17.23 -9.63
C TYR A 90 -1.41 16.10 -10.64
N PRO A 91 -2.32 15.16 -10.35
CA PRO A 91 -2.59 14.01 -11.22
C PRO A 91 -2.82 14.41 -12.69
N GLU A 92 -3.30 15.63 -12.91
CA GLU A 92 -3.47 16.27 -14.22
C GLU A 92 -2.16 16.34 -15.03
N ALA A 93 -1.05 16.80 -14.42
CA ALA A 93 0.25 16.91 -15.08
C ALA A 93 0.88 15.54 -15.40
N ALA A 94 0.62 14.52 -14.57
CA ALA A 94 1.05 13.16 -14.86
C ALA A 94 0.25 12.52 -16.01
N LEU A 95 -0.96 13.01 -16.30
CA LEU A 95 -1.87 12.49 -17.32
C LEU A 95 -1.73 13.18 -18.68
N GLU A 96 -1.15 14.38 -18.74
CA GLU A 96 -0.96 15.12 -20.00
C GLU A 96 -0.02 14.39 -20.97
N ALA A 97 1.08 13.82 -20.46
CA ALA A 97 2.08 13.17 -21.30
C ALA A 97 2.86 12.04 -20.59
N PRO A 98 2.17 10.99 -20.09
CA PRO A 98 2.77 9.97 -19.21
C PRO A 98 3.89 9.15 -19.84
N LEU A 99 3.98 9.13 -21.18
CA LEU A 99 4.97 8.36 -21.93
C LEU A 99 6.18 9.19 -22.37
N GLU A 100 6.20 10.50 -22.09
CA GLU A 100 7.27 11.38 -22.56
C GLU A 100 8.55 11.19 -21.74
N ASN A 101 8.44 10.91 -20.45
CA ASN A 101 9.59 10.73 -19.56
C ASN A 101 9.37 9.57 -18.59
N LEU A 102 10.47 8.91 -18.22
CA LEU A 102 10.48 7.74 -17.33
C LEU A 102 9.89 8.07 -15.95
N GLU A 103 10.12 9.27 -15.43
CA GLU A 103 9.57 9.74 -14.16
C GLU A 103 8.04 9.81 -14.18
N SER A 104 7.46 10.41 -15.23
CA SER A 104 6.00 10.47 -15.43
C SER A 104 5.38 9.08 -15.57
N LEU A 105 6.05 8.17 -16.29
CA LEU A 105 5.60 6.78 -16.40
C LEU A 105 5.61 6.07 -15.05
N GLN A 106 6.68 6.22 -14.27
CA GLN A 106 6.77 5.66 -12.92
C GLN A 106 5.66 6.22 -12.01
N GLY A 107 5.42 7.52 -12.06
CA GLY A 107 4.32 8.16 -11.33
C GLY A 107 2.95 7.60 -11.71
N LEU A 108 2.67 7.45 -13.01
CA LEU A 108 1.43 6.83 -13.48
C LEU A 108 1.26 5.40 -12.94
N VAL A 109 2.31 4.58 -12.99
CA VAL A 109 2.27 3.21 -12.46
C VAL A 109 1.97 3.20 -10.97
N ILE A 110 2.62 4.06 -10.18
CA ILE A 110 2.35 4.19 -8.73
C ILE A 110 0.89 4.57 -8.49
N LEU A 111 0.35 5.50 -9.27
CA LEU A 111 -1.03 5.96 -9.16
C LEU A 111 -2.02 4.84 -9.53
N VAL A 112 -1.75 4.08 -10.59
CA VAL A 112 -2.53 2.90 -10.97
C VAL A 112 -2.50 1.83 -9.88
N ILE A 113 -1.37 1.61 -9.22
CA ILE A 113 -1.28 0.68 -8.09
C ILE A 113 -2.14 1.16 -6.92
N GLY A 114 -2.00 2.43 -6.52
CA GLY A 114 -2.77 3.01 -5.40
C GLY A 114 -4.28 3.01 -5.66
N ALA A 115 -4.69 3.52 -6.82
CA ALA A 115 -6.09 3.56 -7.24
C ALA A 115 -6.66 2.15 -7.46
N GLY A 116 -5.90 1.26 -8.09
CA GLY A 116 -6.27 -0.13 -8.34
C GLY A 116 -6.47 -0.92 -7.06
N ALA A 117 -5.61 -0.71 -6.05
CA ALA A 117 -5.78 -1.33 -4.73
C ALA A 117 -7.08 -0.88 -4.06
N PHE A 118 -7.42 0.42 -4.16
CA PHE A 118 -8.67 0.95 -3.61
C PHE A 118 -9.90 0.42 -4.35
N LEU A 119 -9.88 0.42 -5.69
CA LEU A 119 -10.95 -0.15 -6.51
C LEU A 119 -11.13 -1.65 -6.24
N GLY A 120 -10.05 -2.39 -6.09
CA GLY A 120 -10.08 -3.80 -5.73
C GLY A 120 -10.72 -4.03 -4.35
N LEU A 121 -10.36 -3.22 -3.36
CA LEU A 121 -11.00 -3.27 -2.04
C LEU A 121 -12.49 -2.96 -2.14
N VAL A 122 -12.88 -1.86 -2.78
CA VAL A 122 -14.29 -1.48 -2.93
C VAL A 122 -15.08 -2.58 -3.65
N GLY A 123 -14.56 -3.08 -4.77
CA GLY A 123 -15.19 -4.18 -5.52
C GLY A 123 -15.37 -5.44 -4.67
N TYR A 124 -14.35 -5.82 -3.90
CA TYR A 124 -14.45 -6.93 -2.95
C TYR A 124 -15.53 -6.69 -1.90
N GLU A 125 -15.57 -5.49 -1.30
CA GLU A 125 -16.54 -5.15 -0.26
C GLU A 125 -17.99 -5.18 -0.78
N PHE A 126 -18.21 -4.74 -2.03
CA PHE A 126 -19.50 -4.86 -2.69
C PHE A 126 -19.90 -6.33 -2.92
N VAL A 127 -19.02 -7.14 -3.50
CA VAL A 127 -19.30 -8.56 -3.79
C VAL A 127 -19.55 -9.36 -2.50
N ALA A 128 -18.71 -9.16 -1.48
CA ALA A 128 -18.84 -9.84 -0.19
C ALA A 128 -20.15 -9.44 0.53
N GLY A 129 -20.58 -8.18 0.39
CA GLY A 129 -21.84 -7.69 0.96
C GLY A 129 -23.10 -8.32 0.33
N PHE A 130 -23.08 -8.61 -0.98
CA PHE A 130 -24.18 -9.31 -1.64
C PHE A 130 -24.26 -10.79 -1.23
N GLY A 131 -23.12 -11.47 -1.09
CA GLY A 131 -23.07 -12.88 -0.69
C GLY A 131 -23.69 -13.14 0.68
N SER A 132 -23.42 -12.27 1.66
CA SER A 132 -23.98 -12.43 3.02
C SER A 132 -25.51 -12.28 3.08
N GLN A 133 -26.11 -11.53 2.16
CA GLN A 133 -27.56 -11.28 2.14
C GLN A 133 -28.34 -12.44 1.52
N SER A 134 -27.70 -13.22 0.64
CA SER A 134 -28.31 -14.40 0.00
C SER A 134 -28.39 -15.63 0.93
N SER A 135 -27.44 -15.78 1.85
CA SER A 135 -27.41 -16.92 2.79
C SER A 135 -28.48 -16.84 3.88
N ASP A 136 -28.95 -15.64 4.23
CA ASP A 136 -30.03 -15.47 5.20
C ASP A 136 -31.42 -15.78 4.59
N GLY A 137 -31.55 -15.71 3.26
CA GLY A 137 -32.80 -16.00 2.55
C GLY A 137 -33.15 -17.49 2.41
N ASP A 138 -32.14 -18.38 2.42
CA ASP A 138 -32.32 -19.82 2.18
C ASP A 138 -32.53 -20.65 3.47
N SER A 139 -32.48 -20.03 4.65
CA SER A 139 -32.65 -20.73 5.94
C SER A 139 -34.10 -20.76 6.46
N SER A 140 -35.07 -20.33 5.64
CA SER A 140 -36.48 -20.16 6.02
C SER A 140 -37.48 -20.89 5.10
N ALA A 141 -37.15 -22.09 4.60
CA ALA A 141 -38.05 -22.92 3.80
C ALA A 141 -38.20 -24.34 4.37
#